data_AF-A0A971XXH4-F1
#
_entry.id   AF-A0A971XXH4-F1
#
_cell.length_a   1.000
_cell.length_b   1.000
_cell.length_c   1.000
_cell.angle_alpha   90.00
_cell.angle_beta   90.00
_cell.angle_gamma   90.00
#
_symmetry.space_group_name_H-M   'P 1'
#
loop_
_entity.id
_entity.type
_entity.pdbx_description
1 polymer ?
#
loop_
_entity_poly.entity_id
_entity_poly.type
_entity_poly.pdbx_seq_one_letter_code
_entity_poly.pdbx_strand_id
1 'polypeptide(L)'
;MSDAYLPGLTVSPLTTVSKTRRLPIKGQVRVSLGQKVEPNTVVAETTLPGRPHMVAASNLLNIEPGEVPQAMVRKIGDRVQTGEVIARYTSFFGLFKGQCQSPATGVVEHISAVTGQVVIRESPTPVVVKAYISGVVTRVLPGEGVEVEATAALIQGIFGIGGEGSGKLAMAVQNPG
;
A
#
# COMPACT_ATOMS: atom_id res chain seq x y z
N MET A 1 16.24 -13.13 33.06
CA MET A 1 14.95 -12.73 33.65
C MET A 1 14.10 -12.18 32.54
N SER A 2 13.10 -12.94 32.10
CA SER A 2 12.12 -12.49 31.11
C SER A 2 11.07 -11.66 31.85
N ASP A 3 11.15 -10.35 31.76
CA ASP A 3 10.05 -9.50 32.18
C ASP A 3 8.86 -9.79 31.26
N ALA A 4 7.92 -10.58 31.77
CA ALA A 4 6.65 -10.77 31.11
C ALA A 4 5.95 -9.41 31.09
N TYR A 5 5.88 -8.78 29.92
CA TYR A 5 5.01 -7.63 29.72
C TYR A 5 3.58 -8.08 30.03
N LEU A 6 3.04 -7.63 31.17
CA LEU A 6 1.65 -7.80 31.55
C LEU A 6 0.91 -6.56 31.02
N PRO A 7 0.33 -6.59 29.81
CA PRO A 7 -0.54 -5.51 29.39
C PRO A 7 -1.68 -5.42 30.39
N GLY A 8 -1.69 -4.35 31.19
CA GLY A 8 -2.75 -4.12 32.15
C GLY A 8 -4.07 -3.97 31.42
N LEU A 9 -5.03 -4.86 31.71
CA LEU A 9 -6.43 -4.64 31.39
C LEU A 9 -6.82 -3.31 32.02
N THR A 10 -7.12 -2.32 31.18
CA THR A 10 -7.47 -0.98 31.64
C THR A 10 -8.90 -0.69 31.24
N VAL A 11 -9.74 -0.43 32.23
CA VAL A 11 -11.09 0.07 32.03
C VAL A 11 -11.16 1.46 32.65
N SER A 12 -11.34 2.46 31.80
CA SER A 12 -11.56 3.83 32.24
C SER A 12 -12.95 4.30 31.79
N PRO A 13 -13.85 4.69 32.71
CA PRO A 13 -15.20 5.11 32.35
C PRO A 13 -15.20 6.44 31.58
N LEU A 14 -14.19 7.29 31.78
CA LEU A 14 -14.04 8.57 31.10
C LEU A 14 -12.56 8.95 31.03
N THR A 15 -12.03 9.02 29.81
CA THR A 15 -10.65 9.46 29.56
C THR A 15 -10.55 10.14 28.19
N THR A 16 -9.48 10.90 27.98
CA THR A 16 -9.13 11.42 26.66
C THR A 16 -8.37 10.36 25.90
N VAL A 17 -8.96 9.85 24.83
CA VAL A 17 -8.34 8.90 23.91
C VAL A 17 -7.76 9.68 22.75
N SER A 18 -6.44 9.64 22.59
CA SER A 18 -5.75 10.12 21.39
C SER A 18 -5.41 8.96 20.44
N LYS A 19 -5.71 9.13 19.16
CA LYS A 19 -5.33 8.20 18.09
C LYS A 19 -4.63 8.93 16.96
N THR A 20 -3.35 8.62 16.81
CA THR A 20 -2.55 9.03 15.66
C THR A 20 -2.88 8.15 14.45
N ARG A 21 -3.23 8.79 13.34
CA ARG A 21 -3.63 8.19 12.06
C ARG A 21 -2.61 8.61 11.01
N ARG A 22 -1.70 7.72 10.63
CA ARG A 22 -0.59 8.00 9.70
C ARG A 22 -0.64 7.14 8.45
N LEU A 23 -0.25 7.74 7.34
CA LEU A 23 -0.01 7.09 6.07
C LEU A 23 1.33 6.31 6.10
N PRO A 24 1.43 5.21 5.33
CA PRO A 24 2.68 4.46 5.21
C PRO A 24 3.77 5.21 4.42
N ILE A 25 3.37 6.12 3.55
CA ILE A 25 4.23 7.01 2.78
C ILE A 25 3.63 8.41 2.76
N LYS A 26 4.42 9.41 2.37
CA LYS A 26 3.92 10.79 2.21
C LYS A 26 2.73 10.82 1.25
N GLY A 27 1.74 11.65 1.56
CA GLY A 27 0.52 11.82 0.80
C GLY A 27 -0.18 13.14 1.11
N GLN A 28 -1.50 13.16 1.02
CA GLN A 28 -2.32 14.34 1.26
C GLN A 28 -3.17 14.17 2.51
N VAL A 29 -3.11 15.14 3.41
CA VAL A 29 -4.03 15.25 4.54
C VAL A 29 -5.29 15.99 4.06
N ARG A 30 -6.46 15.43 4.33
CA ARG A 30 -7.77 15.91 3.85
C ARG A 30 -8.54 16.75 4.87
N VAL A 31 -8.05 16.83 6.11
CA VAL A 31 -8.72 17.50 7.22
C VAL A 31 -7.83 18.57 7.84
N SER A 32 -8.46 19.52 8.53
CA SER A 32 -7.75 20.64 9.18
C SER A 32 -7.74 20.51 10.71
N LEU A 33 -6.85 21.25 11.36
CA LEU A 33 -6.81 21.38 12.81
C LEU A 33 -8.17 21.86 13.36
N GLY A 34 -8.65 21.23 14.43
CA GLY A 34 -9.94 21.56 15.07
C GLY A 34 -11.18 20.97 14.37
N GLN A 35 -11.01 20.26 13.25
CA GLN A 35 -12.13 19.65 12.53
C GLN A 35 -12.72 18.46 13.30
N LYS A 36 -14.05 18.39 13.38
CA LYS A 36 -14.77 17.21 13.86
C LYS A 36 -14.81 16.12 12.79
N VAL A 37 -14.55 14.89 13.18
CA VAL A 37 -14.48 13.73 12.28
C VAL A 37 -15.27 12.56 12.84
N GLU A 38 -15.82 11.74 11.95
CA GLU A 38 -16.46 10.46 12.27
C GLU A 38 -15.52 9.29 11.96
N PRO A 39 -15.73 8.08 12.50
CA PRO A 39 -14.82 6.94 12.34
C PRO A 39 -14.50 6.62 10.87
N ASN A 40 -15.46 6.84 9.97
CA ASN A 40 -15.33 6.59 8.54
C ASN A 40 -14.80 7.79 7.73
N THR A 41 -14.63 8.96 8.34
CA THR A 41 -14.07 10.14 7.67
C THR A 41 -12.64 9.83 7.22
N VAL A 42 -12.36 10.03 5.93
CA VAL A 42 -11.00 9.92 5.39
C VAL A 42 -10.20 11.15 5.85
N VAL A 43 -9.16 10.91 6.63
CA VAL A 43 -8.31 11.98 7.18
C VAL A 43 -7.06 12.21 6.34
N ALA A 44 -6.56 11.17 5.69
CA ALA A 44 -5.41 11.25 4.82
C ALA A 44 -5.46 10.16 3.73
N GLU A 45 -4.83 10.43 2.60
CA GLU A 45 -4.75 9.49 1.49
C GLU A 45 -3.41 9.58 0.77
N THR A 46 -3.01 8.48 0.15
CA THR A 46 -1.84 8.41 -0.71
C THR A 46 -2.04 7.32 -1.76
N THR A 47 -1.09 7.22 -2.69
CA THR A 47 -1.08 6.20 -3.73
C THR A 47 0.22 5.43 -3.63
N LEU A 48 0.13 4.17 -3.20
CA LEU A 48 1.29 3.30 -3.11
C LEU A 48 1.73 2.90 -4.53
N PRO A 49 3.02 3.07 -4.88
CA PRO A 49 3.55 2.54 -6.11
C PRO A 49 3.30 1.03 -6.20
N GLY A 50 2.89 0.56 -7.37
CA GLY A 50 2.74 -0.89 -7.60
C GLY A 50 4.08 -1.61 -7.45
N ARG A 51 4.01 -2.92 -7.20
CA ARG A 51 5.19 -3.76 -7.04
C ARG A 51 6.00 -3.77 -8.35
N PRO A 52 7.32 -3.52 -8.30
CA PRO A 52 8.17 -3.68 -9.47
C PRO A 52 8.53 -5.16 -9.68
N HIS A 53 8.50 -5.59 -10.93
CA HIS A 53 8.94 -6.89 -11.39
C HIS A 53 10.09 -6.71 -12.37
N MET A 54 11.24 -7.30 -12.07
CA MET A 54 12.43 -7.23 -12.92
C MET A 54 12.45 -8.42 -13.86
N VAL A 55 12.64 -8.16 -15.15
CA VAL A 55 12.75 -9.17 -16.20
C VAL A 55 14.11 -9.06 -16.85
N ALA A 56 14.92 -10.11 -16.77
CA ALA A 56 16.24 -10.18 -17.39
C ALA A 56 16.12 -10.47 -18.90
N ALA A 57 15.65 -9.48 -19.66
CA ALA A 57 15.32 -9.63 -21.07
C ALA A 57 16.53 -10.03 -21.94
N SER A 58 17.73 -9.50 -21.66
CA SER A 58 18.97 -9.92 -22.35
C SER A 58 19.24 -11.41 -22.21
N ASN A 59 19.09 -11.94 -20.99
CA ASN A 59 19.34 -13.35 -20.70
C ASN A 59 18.29 -14.26 -21.34
N LEU A 60 17.02 -13.84 -21.31
CA LEU A 60 15.91 -14.60 -21.90
C LEU A 60 15.94 -14.61 -23.43
N LEU A 61 16.45 -13.54 -24.05
CA LEU A 61 16.57 -13.41 -25.51
C LEU A 61 17.94 -13.85 -26.04
N ASN A 62 18.91 -14.08 -25.15
CA ASN A 62 20.31 -14.38 -25.46
C ASN A 62 20.95 -13.34 -26.40
N ILE A 63 20.82 -12.06 -26.02
CA ILE A 63 21.36 -10.89 -26.72
C ILE A 63 22.16 -10.01 -25.75
N GLU A 64 23.00 -9.13 -26.29
CA GLU A 64 23.73 -8.17 -25.46
C GLU A 64 22.77 -7.16 -24.79
N PRO A 65 23.05 -6.68 -23.57
CA PRO A 65 22.24 -5.67 -22.89
C PRO A 65 21.91 -4.44 -23.76
N GLY A 66 22.87 -4.00 -24.57
CA GLY A 66 22.71 -2.85 -25.46
C GLY A 66 21.72 -3.08 -26.61
N GLU A 67 21.43 -4.33 -26.95
CA GLU A 67 20.49 -4.71 -28.01
C GLU A 67 19.05 -4.83 -27.50
N VAL A 68 18.85 -4.93 -26.17
CA VAL A 68 17.52 -5.07 -25.56
C VAL A 68 16.53 -4.00 -26.03
N PRO A 69 16.86 -2.69 -26.03
CA PRO A 69 15.92 -1.66 -26.49
C PRO A 69 15.43 -1.86 -27.93
N GLN A 70 16.23 -2.46 -28.81
CA GLN A 70 15.87 -2.74 -30.21
C GLN A 70 14.98 -3.99 -30.35
N ALA A 71 15.13 -4.95 -29.44
CA ALA A 71 14.32 -6.16 -29.39
C ALA A 71 12.95 -5.97 -28.70
N MET A 72 12.70 -4.80 -28.09
CA MET A 72 11.46 -4.52 -27.37
C MET A 72 10.27 -4.34 -28.33
N VAL A 73 9.18 -5.05 -28.04
CA VAL A 73 7.89 -4.89 -28.73
C VAL A 73 7.06 -3.82 -28.02
N ARG A 74 7.24 -3.66 -26.71
CA ARG A 74 6.57 -2.66 -25.86
C ARG A 74 7.55 -1.58 -25.42
N LYS A 75 7.10 -0.33 -25.39
CA LYS A 75 7.91 0.84 -25.02
C LYS A 75 7.69 1.22 -23.57
N ILE A 76 8.59 2.02 -23.01
CA ILE A 76 8.39 2.65 -21.70
C ILE A 76 7.05 3.42 -21.72
N GLY A 77 6.21 3.17 -20.72
CA GLY A 77 4.86 3.73 -20.62
C GLY A 77 3.74 2.82 -21.15
N ASP A 78 4.06 1.77 -21.91
CA ASP A 78 3.05 0.84 -22.43
C ASP A 78 2.49 -0.06 -21.33
N ARG A 79 1.18 -0.31 -21.39
CA ARG A 79 0.51 -1.31 -20.54
C ARG A 79 0.73 -2.72 -21.09
N VAL A 80 0.96 -3.66 -20.17
CA VAL A 80 1.20 -5.07 -20.48
C VAL A 80 0.38 -5.97 -19.54
N GLN A 81 -0.04 -7.12 -20.04
CA GLN A 81 -0.69 -8.17 -19.26
C GLN A 81 0.27 -9.30 -18.90
N THR A 82 -0.03 -10.04 -17.83
CA THR A 82 0.72 -11.24 -17.45
C THR A 82 0.76 -12.23 -18.62
N GLY A 83 1.96 -12.71 -18.98
CA GLY A 83 2.19 -13.62 -20.11
C GLY A 83 2.27 -12.94 -21.48
N GLU A 84 2.03 -11.64 -21.57
CA GLU A 84 2.15 -10.89 -22.83
C GLU A 84 3.61 -10.79 -23.27
N VAL A 85 3.88 -10.95 -24.58
CA VAL A 85 5.23 -10.80 -25.15
C VAL A 85 5.62 -9.32 -25.15
N ILE A 86 6.66 -8.98 -24.38
CA ILE A 86 7.18 -7.62 -24.24
C ILE A 86 8.42 -7.35 -25.10
N ALA A 87 9.17 -8.40 -25.45
CA ALA A 87 10.33 -8.32 -26.32
C ALA A 87 10.50 -9.61 -27.15
N ARG A 88 11.00 -9.47 -28.37
CA ARG A 88 11.22 -10.57 -29.30
C ARG A 88 12.46 -10.29 -30.13
N TYR A 89 13.32 -11.30 -30.26
CA TYR A 89 14.50 -11.22 -31.11
C TYR A 89 14.45 -12.29 -32.23
N THR A 90 14.66 -11.85 -33.46
CA THR A 90 14.68 -12.70 -34.65
C THR A 90 16.06 -12.58 -35.30
N SER A 91 16.71 -13.72 -35.55
CA SER A 91 18.04 -13.75 -36.18
C SER A 91 17.94 -13.62 -37.70
N PHE A 92 19.05 -13.25 -38.34
CA PHE A 92 19.22 -13.40 -39.79
C PHE A 92 18.86 -14.85 -40.21
N PHE A 93 18.11 -15.00 -41.30
CA PHE A 93 17.46 -16.24 -41.81
C PHE A 93 16.12 -16.67 -41.17
N GLY A 94 15.44 -15.80 -40.42
CA GLY A 94 14.04 -16.05 -40.02
C GLY A 94 13.86 -17.08 -38.91
N LEU A 95 14.95 -17.55 -38.30
CA LEU A 95 14.92 -18.38 -37.10
C LEU A 95 14.67 -17.50 -35.86
N PHE A 96 13.53 -17.73 -35.21
CA PHE A 96 13.18 -17.09 -33.93
C PHE A 96 14.12 -17.60 -32.83
N LYS A 97 14.81 -16.69 -32.14
CA LYS A 97 15.78 -17.05 -31.09
C LYS A 97 15.22 -16.94 -29.67
N GLY A 98 14.19 -16.13 -29.45
CA GLY A 98 13.57 -16.04 -28.12
C GLY A 98 12.44 -15.03 -28.05
N GLN A 99 11.59 -15.22 -27.05
CA GLN A 99 10.59 -14.23 -26.65
C GLN A 99 10.65 -14.03 -25.13
N CYS A 100 10.45 -12.79 -24.72
CA CYS A 100 10.37 -12.39 -23.33
C CYS A 100 8.93 -12.02 -23.02
N GLN A 101 8.35 -12.61 -21.99
CA GLN A 101 6.98 -12.34 -21.56
C GLN A 101 6.96 -11.52 -20.27
N SER A 102 5.89 -10.75 -20.06
CA SER A 102 5.68 -10.02 -18.82
C SER A 102 5.31 -10.99 -17.68
N PRO A 103 5.98 -10.93 -16.52
CA PRO A 103 5.62 -11.74 -15.36
C PRO A 103 4.37 -11.22 -14.62
N ALA A 104 3.95 -9.98 -14.89
CA ALA A 104 2.85 -9.32 -14.20
C ALA A 104 2.08 -8.36 -15.11
N THR A 105 0.87 -8.00 -14.69
CA THR A 105 0.06 -6.99 -15.38
C THR A 105 0.42 -5.60 -14.84
N GLY A 106 0.80 -4.68 -15.71
CA GLY A 106 1.36 -3.40 -15.29
C GLY A 106 1.76 -2.50 -16.45
N VAL A 107 2.74 -1.63 -16.20
CA VAL A 107 3.33 -0.71 -17.17
C VAL A 107 4.81 -0.99 -17.29
N VAL A 108 5.36 -0.92 -18.50
CA VAL A 108 6.82 -0.92 -18.71
C VAL A 108 7.38 0.39 -18.15
N GLU A 109 8.01 0.33 -16.98
CA GLU A 109 8.54 1.51 -16.29
C GLU A 109 9.92 1.89 -16.82
N HIS A 110 10.77 0.90 -17.09
CA HIS A 110 12.15 1.14 -17.49
C HIS A 110 12.70 0.01 -18.34
N ILE A 111 13.59 0.35 -19.29
CA ILE A 111 14.31 -0.59 -20.14
C ILE A 111 15.78 -0.19 -20.07
N SER A 112 16.62 -1.05 -19.49
CA SER A 112 18.03 -0.76 -19.26
C SER A 112 18.90 -1.34 -20.37
N ALA A 113 19.52 -0.47 -21.17
CA ALA A 113 20.53 -0.86 -22.16
C ALA A 113 21.87 -1.29 -21.54
N VAL A 114 22.07 -1.02 -20.23
CA VAL A 114 23.31 -1.35 -19.52
C VAL A 114 23.22 -2.72 -18.86
N THR A 115 22.12 -2.99 -18.16
CA THR A 115 21.92 -4.26 -17.44
C THR A 115 21.08 -5.28 -18.20
N GLY A 116 20.45 -4.87 -19.30
CA GLY A 116 19.57 -5.73 -20.10
C GLY A 116 18.24 -6.07 -19.40
N GLN A 117 17.91 -5.34 -18.34
CA GLN A 117 16.70 -5.55 -17.54
C GLN A 117 15.55 -4.66 -18.01
N VAL A 118 14.35 -5.22 -17.98
CA VAL A 118 13.07 -4.52 -18.17
C VAL A 118 12.32 -4.54 -16.85
N VAL A 119 11.84 -3.37 -16.40
CA VAL A 119 11.06 -3.23 -15.18
C VAL A 119 9.59 -3.07 -15.55
N ILE A 120 8.76 -4.00 -15.09
CA ILE A 120 7.30 -3.91 -15.18
C ILE A 120 6.77 -3.51 -13.81
N ARG A 121 6.06 -2.39 -13.73
CA ARG A 121 5.44 -1.93 -12.48
C ARG A 121 3.95 -2.18 -12.51
N GLU A 122 3.43 -2.86 -11.50
CA GLU A 122 1.98 -3.04 -11.32
C GLU A 122 1.27 -1.69 -11.21
N SER A 123 -0.05 -1.70 -11.39
CA SER A 123 -0.85 -0.50 -11.16
C SER A 123 -0.72 -0.04 -9.70
N PRO A 124 -0.66 1.27 -9.45
CA PRO A 124 -0.58 1.78 -8.09
C PRO A 124 -1.88 1.52 -7.32
N THR A 125 -1.77 1.34 -6.01
CA THR A 125 -2.91 1.05 -5.12
C THR A 125 -3.24 2.26 -4.27
N PRO A 126 -4.48 2.79 -4.31
CA PRO A 126 -4.90 3.88 -3.44
C PRO A 126 -4.94 3.40 -1.98
N VAL A 127 -4.40 4.21 -1.08
CA VAL A 127 -4.45 3.96 0.37
C VAL A 127 -5.10 5.15 1.04
N VAL A 128 -6.13 4.87 1.83
CA VAL A 128 -6.83 5.86 2.64
C VAL A 128 -6.71 5.49 4.11
N VAL A 129 -6.52 6.50 4.94
CA VAL A 129 -6.53 6.38 6.39
C VAL A 129 -7.78 7.07 6.89
N LYS A 130 -8.59 6.32 7.63
CA LYS A 130 -9.79 6.83 8.29
C LYS A 130 -9.48 7.37 9.69
N ALA A 131 -10.34 8.24 10.20
CA ALA A 131 -10.22 8.81 11.55
C ALA A 131 -10.27 7.75 12.66
N TYR A 132 -10.96 6.63 12.42
CA TYR A 132 -11.14 5.48 13.32
C TYR A 132 -12.02 5.75 14.56
N ILE A 133 -12.00 6.95 15.11
CA ILE A 133 -12.85 7.38 16.22
C ILE A 133 -13.64 8.64 15.87
N SER A 134 -14.82 8.83 16.48
CA SER A 134 -15.52 10.12 16.46
C SER A 134 -14.79 11.09 17.38
N GLY A 135 -14.31 12.21 16.88
CA GLY A 135 -13.47 13.11 17.67
C GLY A 135 -13.12 14.42 16.97
N VAL A 136 -12.12 15.11 17.50
CA VAL A 136 -11.59 16.37 16.97
C VAL A 136 -10.13 16.19 16.58
N VAL A 137 -9.74 16.74 15.43
CA VAL A 137 -8.33 16.77 15.00
C VAL A 137 -7.54 17.74 15.89
N THR A 138 -6.66 17.24 16.74
CA THR A 138 -5.84 18.05 17.66
C THR A 138 -4.43 18.33 17.13
N ARG A 139 -3.99 17.54 16.15
CA ARG A 139 -2.72 17.78 15.46
C ARG A 139 -2.79 17.32 14.01
N VAL A 140 -2.23 18.13 13.11
CA VAL A 140 -2.00 17.78 11.72
C VAL A 140 -0.52 17.48 11.53
N LEU A 141 -0.22 16.33 10.91
CA LEU A 141 1.12 15.90 10.54
C LEU A 141 1.25 16.09 9.01
N PRO A 142 1.87 17.18 8.53
CA PRO A 142 1.83 17.54 7.12
C PRO A 142 2.36 16.42 6.22
N GLY A 143 1.52 15.96 5.30
CA GLY A 143 1.84 14.89 4.36
C GLY A 143 1.86 13.48 4.96
N GLU A 144 1.65 13.32 6.27
CA GLU A 144 1.67 12.01 6.94
C GLU A 144 0.31 11.63 7.49
N GLY A 145 -0.44 12.55 8.09
CA GLY A 145 -1.72 12.22 8.71
C GLY A 145 -2.14 13.19 9.81
N VAL A 146 -2.86 12.67 10.80
CA VAL A 146 -3.43 13.49 11.88
C VAL A 146 -3.47 12.75 13.21
N GLU A 147 -3.68 13.51 14.28
CA GLU A 147 -4.07 12.99 15.58
C GLU A 147 -5.51 13.39 15.86
N VAL A 148 -6.33 12.41 16.23
CA VAL A 148 -7.74 12.59 16.58
C VAL A 148 -7.88 12.32 18.07
N GLU A 149 -8.52 13.23 18.79
CA GLU A 149 -8.85 13.07 20.20
C GLU A 149 -10.35 13.02 20.44
N ALA A 150 -10.74 12.19 21.40
CA ALA A 150 -12.10 12.07 21.86
C ALA A 150 -12.14 11.80 23.36
N THR A 151 -13.11 12.39 24.07
CA THR A 151 -13.45 11.97 25.42
C THR A 151 -14.36 10.75 25.35
N ALA A 152 -13.91 9.61 25.85
CA ALA A 152 -14.62 8.35 25.73
C ALA A 152 -14.35 7.41 26.92
N ALA A 153 -15.20 6.38 27.05
CA ALA A 153 -14.85 5.21 27.84
C ALA A 153 -13.79 4.40 27.08
N LEU A 154 -12.74 3.97 27.78
CA LEU A 154 -11.66 3.15 27.23
C LEU A 154 -11.70 1.77 27.87
N ILE A 155 -11.80 0.74 27.03
CA ILE A 155 -11.63 -0.66 27.43
C ILE A 155 -10.44 -1.21 26.64
N GLN A 156 -9.37 -1.56 27.33
CA GLN A 156 -8.18 -2.16 26.75
C GLN A 156 -8.19 -3.68 26.98
N GLY A 157 -8.26 -4.44 25.89
CA GLY A 157 -8.08 -5.90 25.91
C GLY A 157 -6.61 -6.33 25.86
N ILE A 158 -6.37 -7.63 25.97
CA ILE A 158 -5.02 -8.23 25.92
C ILE A 158 -4.56 -8.47 24.47
N PHE A 159 -5.46 -9.02 23.64
CA PHE A 159 -5.25 -9.20 22.21
C PHE A 159 -6.62 -9.19 21.50
N GLY A 160 -6.60 -8.91 20.19
CA GLY A 160 -7.79 -8.93 19.34
C GLY A 160 -7.45 -9.36 17.92
N ILE A 161 -8.41 -9.98 17.24
CA ILE A 161 -8.30 -10.45 15.84
C ILE A 161 -9.41 -9.77 15.04
N GLY A 162 -9.13 -9.38 13.79
CA GLY A 162 -10.15 -8.80 12.89
C GLY A 162 -9.95 -7.32 12.52
N GLY A 163 -8.88 -6.69 13.02
CA GLY A 163 -8.52 -5.33 12.64
C GLY A 163 -9.41 -4.25 13.27
N GLU A 164 -9.47 -3.10 12.62
CA GLU A 164 -10.20 -1.92 13.11
C GLU A 164 -11.70 -2.00 12.73
N GLY A 165 -12.58 -1.76 13.71
CA GLY A 165 -14.03 -1.70 13.50
C GLY A 165 -14.67 -0.54 14.26
N SER A 166 -15.82 -0.08 13.79
CA SER A 166 -16.64 0.93 14.46
C SER A 166 -18.13 0.64 14.26
N GLY A 167 -18.96 0.97 15.25
CA GLY A 167 -20.39 0.68 15.23
C GLY A 167 -21.10 1.13 16.49
N LYS A 168 -22.42 0.95 16.51
CA LYS A 168 -23.22 1.20 17.71
C LYS A 168 -23.10 0.01 18.66
N LEU A 169 -22.85 0.29 19.93
CA LEU A 169 -22.91 -0.72 20.99
C LEU A 169 -24.37 -0.98 21.34
N ALA A 170 -24.71 -2.25 21.50
CA ALA A 170 -26.02 -2.71 21.95
C ALA A 170 -25.84 -3.70 23.10
N MET A 171 -26.74 -3.66 24.08
CA MET A 171 -26.73 -4.61 25.18
C MET A 171 -27.16 -5.98 24.67
N ALA A 172 -26.29 -6.99 24.80
CA ALA A 172 -26.58 -8.34 24.32
C ALA A 172 -27.48 -9.12 25.29
N VAL A 173 -27.26 -8.94 26.60
CA VAL A 173 -27.99 -9.63 27.68
C VAL A 173 -28.14 -8.70 28.89
N GLN A 174 -29.18 -8.90 29.71
CA GLN A 174 -29.42 -8.08 30.90
C GLN A 174 -28.55 -8.47 32.10
N ASN A 175 -28.15 -9.75 32.19
CA ASN A 175 -27.27 -10.26 33.23
C ASN A 175 -26.22 -11.19 32.60
N PRO A 176 -24.96 -11.17 33.07
CA PRO A 176 -24.02 -12.23 32.76
C PRO A 176 -24.57 -13.55 33.34
N GLY A 177 -24.56 -14.61 32.53
CA GLY A 177 -25.00 -15.95 32.94
C GLY A 177 -24.07 -16.60 33.96
#